data_AF-A0A538IX45-F1
#
_entry.id   AF-A0A538IX45-F1
#
_cell.length_a   1.000
_cell.length_b   1.000
_cell.length_c   1.000
_cell.angle_alpha   90.00
_cell.angle_beta   90.00
_cell.angle_gamma   90.00
#
_symmetry.space_group_name_H-M   'P 1'
#
loop_
_entity.id
_entity.type
_entity.pdbx_description
1 polymer ?
#
loop_
_entity_poly.entity_id
_entity_poly.type
_entity_poly.pdbx_seq_one_letter_code
_entity_poly.pdbx_strand_id
1 'polypeptide(L)'
;MLPPVIRGEAKMQGRLGVVFAGLAAAIACAQAGVAAPRDTVAPSSGRQARSELVWTKAVAPEVTRYRYRYGPLLAAPGHNLILVGPAPIEKPAGDGYMTRVRPDLVDASGKAPPIEQVHMHHAVMLNLSRKDTTYPSLPQRFYGFAEEKTIGQFPRPYGYPVASTDVWAINYMLHNETPEPKVVWIQYDVDWVPASSPTGRRMKPARPLWIDVQNGKAYPVFDALRGEGRGGEMTYPDGVVPSPYGRGPKLNQWKVDRPGTLVAAAGHLHPGGLHVDLSALRGRRSAHIFRSNAHYFDPNGPVSWDLAMTKTPLSWRVGLRKGDVLRVSTTYETRRASWYESMGLVLAYIADGDTGPDPFKHRVYTTGAITHGHLAAANNHGGRPTSLPDPRKAPDGGTIAGGVAVADFTYLPGDLSSSSVLGRPPVVARGSSLHFANYDSAGSILHTVTACRAPCNGSTGVSYPLANGRIQFDSGQLGYGVPGYTPAAGRINWRTAGDLPPGTYTYFCRVHPFMRGAFRVK
;
A
#
# COMPACT_ATOMS: atom_id res chain seq x y z
N MET A 1 -28.78 -39.45 54.14
CA MET A 1 -27.53 -39.85 53.44
C MET A 1 -26.53 -38.70 53.58
N LEU A 2 -25.57 -38.89 54.48
CA LEU A 2 -24.36 -38.08 54.70
C LEU A 2 -23.38 -38.23 53.50
N PRO A 3 -22.32 -37.40 53.34
CA PRO A 3 -22.26 -35.93 53.25
C PRO A 3 -21.20 -35.48 52.17
N PRO A 4 -20.80 -34.19 52.09
CA PRO A 4 -19.99 -33.59 51.00
C PRO A 4 -18.48 -33.43 51.35
N VAL A 5 -17.83 -32.34 50.91
CA VAL A 5 -16.50 -31.77 51.29
C VAL A 5 -15.30 -32.27 50.40
N ILE A 6 -14.25 -31.54 49.96
CA ILE A 6 -13.51 -30.33 50.42
C ILE A 6 -12.83 -29.54 49.27
N ARG A 7 -12.70 -28.22 49.52
CA ARG A 7 -11.92 -27.16 48.85
C ARG A 7 -10.40 -27.39 48.77
N GLY A 8 -9.73 -26.74 47.83
CA GLY A 8 -8.31 -26.41 47.95
C GLY A 8 -7.97 -25.14 47.17
N GLU A 9 -7.94 -24.00 47.88
CA GLU A 9 -7.21 -22.80 47.45
C GLU A 9 -5.72 -22.95 47.81
N ALA A 10 -4.83 -22.55 46.91
CA ALA A 10 -3.49 -22.08 47.27
C ALA A 10 -3.10 -20.91 46.36
N LYS A 11 -2.96 -19.73 46.95
CA LYS A 11 -2.28 -18.57 46.36
C LYS A 11 -0.77 -18.82 46.35
N MET A 12 -0.08 -18.43 45.28
CA MET A 12 1.27 -17.92 45.40
C MET A 12 1.56 -16.85 44.35
N GLN A 13 2.07 -15.72 44.83
CA GLN A 13 2.49 -14.55 44.07
C GLN A 13 3.75 -14.86 43.26
N GLY A 14 3.90 -14.22 42.10
CA GLY A 14 5.16 -14.23 41.36
C GLY A 14 5.08 -13.36 40.11
N ARG A 15 5.50 -12.10 40.21
CA ARG A 15 5.84 -11.25 39.06
C ARG A 15 7.01 -11.91 38.32
N LEU A 16 6.93 -12.06 37.00
CA LEU A 16 8.12 -12.05 36.14
C LEU A 16 7.73 -11.52 34.75
N GLY A 17 8.36 -10.41 34.37
CA GLY A 17 8.22 -9.84 33.05
C GLY A 17 8.84 -10.75 32.00
N VAL A 18 8.12 -10.95 30.89
CA VAL A 18 8.65 -11.68 29.74
C VAL A 18 9.27 -10.66 28.79
N VAL A 19 10.59 -10.59 28.82
CA VAL A 19 11.43 -10.03 27.75
C VAL A 19 11.58 -11.13 26.70
N PHE A 20 11.03 -10.93 25.50
CA PHE A 20 11.33 -11.79 24.35
C PHE A 20 12.63 -11.31 23.69
N ALA A 21 13.73 -12.00 23.96
CA ALA A 21 14.92 -11.98 23.11
C ALA A 21 14.77 -13.09 22.07
N GLY A 22 14.74 -12.72 20.78
CA GLY A 22 14.73 -13.67 19.68
C GLY A 22 16.12 -14.26 19.46
N LEU A 23 16.23 -15.58 19.52
CA LEU A 23 17.42 -16.34 19.11
C LEU A 23 17.16 -16.97 17.75
N ALA A 24 17.97 -16.61 16.76
CA ALA A 24 18.00 -17.26 15.45
C ALA A 24 18.71 -18.62 15.57
N ALA A 25 18.08 -19.69 15.09
CA ALA A 25 18.72 -20.98 14.90
C ALA A 25 18.69 -21.33 13.41
N ALA A 26 19.87 -21.33 12.79
CA ALA A 26 20.10 -21.85 11.45
C ALA A 26 20.18 -23.39 11.53
N ILE A 27 19.39 -24.09 10.73
CA ILE A 27 19.51 -25.53 10.52
C ILE A 27 20.16 -25.74 9.16
N ALA A 28 21.38 -26.27 9.17
CA ALA A 28 22.06 -26.75 7.98
C ALA A 28 21.69 -28.22 7.75
N CYS A 29 21.07 -28.54 6.61
CA CYS A 29 20.98 -29.89 6.10
C CYS A 29 21.92 -30.04 4.91
N ALA A 30 22.89 -30.95 5.04
CA ALA A 30 23.72 -31.40 3.94
C ALA A 30 22.94 -32.38 3.06
N GLN A 31 22.93 -32.16 1.75
CA GLN A 31 22.62 -33.21 0.76
C GLN A 31 23.56 -33.11 -0.44
N ALA A 32 23.94 -34.30 -0.92
CA ALA A 32 24.93 -34.56 -1.93
C ALA A 32 24.45 -34.20 -3.34
N GLY A 33 25.42 -34.03 -4.24
CA GLY A 33 25.27 -33.28 -5.48
C GLY A 33 24.59 -33.97 -6.65
N VAL A 34 24.00 -33.13 -7.51
CA VAL A 34 23.88 -33.33 -8.95
C VAL A 34 24.28 -32.00 -9.59
N ALA A 35 25.29 -32.03 -10.47
CA ALA A 35 25.88 -30.84 -11.06
C ALA A 35 24.94 -30.23 -12.11
N ALA A 36 24.47 -29.00 -11.87
CA ALA A 36 23.85 -28.16 -12.88
C ALA A 36 24.90 -27.20 -13.49
N PRO A 37 24.80 -26.85 -14.79
CA PRO A 37 25.80 -26.03 -15.47
C PRO A 37 25.90 -24.65 -14.80
N ARG A 38 27.14 -24.29 -14.47
CA ARG A 38 27.55 -23.04 -13.83
C ARG A 38 27.49 -21.92 -14.85
N ASP A 39 26.37 -21.21 -14.88
CA ASP A 39 26.32 -19.78 -15.23
C ASP A 39 25.39 -19.06 -14.25
N THR A 40 25.64 -19.30 -12.95
CA THR A 40 25.17 -18.41 -11.91
C THR A 40 26.02 -17.15 -11.99
N VAL A 41 25.44 -16.07 -12.53
CA VAL A 41 25.87 -14.72 -12.18
C VAL A 41 25.85 -14.66 -10.67
N ALA A 42 27.02 -14.75 -10.04
CA ALA A 42 27.16 -14.52 -8.61
C ALA A 42 26.50 -13.17 -8.31
N PRO A 43 25.68 -13.05 -7.24
CA PRO A 43 25.25 -11.73 -6.82
C PRO A 43 26.52 -10.93 -6.58
N SER A 44 26.75 -9.91 -7.41
CA SER A 44 27.77 -8.91 -7.13
C SER A 44 27.62 -8.57 -5.66
N SER A 45 28.67 -8.72 -4.86
CA SER A 45 28.70 -8.41 -3.43
C SER A 45 27.92 -7.13 -3.17
N GLY A 46 26.63 -7.28 -2.83
CA GLY A 46 25.65 -6.22 -3.00
C GLY A 46 25.87 -5.21 -1.90
N ARG A 47 26.14 -3.95 -2.25
CA ARG A 47 26.21 -2.87 -1.25
C ARG A 47 24.95 -2.94 -0.39
N GLN A 48 25.14 -3.13 0.91
CA GLN A 48 24.04 -3.08 1.88
C GLN A 48 23.33 -1.73 1.73
N ALA A 49 21.99 -1.74 1.80
CA ALA A 49 21.23 -0.51 1.70
C ALA A 49 21.68 0.45 2.80
N ARG A 50 22.02 1.66 2.38
CA ARG A 50 22.47 2.74 3.26
C ARG A 50 21.73 4.00 2.90
N SER A 51 21.68 4.91 3.86
CA SER A 51 21.22 6.27 3.61
C SER A 51 22.43 7.18 3.42
N GLU A 52 22.36 8.11 2.47
CA GLU A 52 23.41 9.10 2.23
C GLU A 52 22.82 10.48 1.97
N LEU A 53 23.52 11.52 2.44
CA LEU A 53 23.26 12.91 2.07
C LEU A 53 23.83 13.16 0.67
N VAL A 54 22.97 13.54 -0.27
CA VAL A 54 23.36 13.82 -1.66
C VAL A 54 23.80 15.28 -1.81
N TRP A 55 23.01 16.22 -1.32
CA TRP A 55 23.34 17.65 -1.33
C TRP A 55 22.52 18.44 -0.32
N THR A 56 22.97 19.67 -0.04
CA THR A 56 22.23 20.67 0.71
C THR A 56 22.11 21.99 -0.07
N LYS A 57 21.05 22.75 0.18
CA LYS A 57 20.81 24.05 -0.46
C LYS A 57 20.02 24.98 0.48
N ALA A 58 20.47 26.21 0.68
CA ALA A 58 19.64 27.23 1.32
C ALA A 58 18.46 27.60 0.40
N VAL A 59 17.23 27.52 0.90
CA VAL A 59 16.01 27.74 0.09
C VAL A 59 15.17 28.92 0.58
N ALA A 60 15.41 29.38 1.80
CA ALA A 60 14.87 30.60 2.38
C ALA A 60 15.75 31.01 3.58
N PRO A 61 15.58 32.23 4.16
CA PRO A 61 16.28 32.61 5.38
C PRO A 61 16.08 31.55 6.47
N GLU A 62 17.20 31.04 7.02
CA GLU A 62 17.22 30.03 8.08
C GLU A 62 16.56 28.68 7.70
N VAL A 63 16.32 28.44 6.40
CA VAL A 63 15.79 27.16 5.88
C VAL A 63 16.79 26.52 4.93
N THR A 64 17.23 25.32 5.28
CA THR A 64 18.10 24.49 4.43
C THR A 64 17.31 23.30 3.92
N ARG A 65 17.38 23.05 2.61
CA ARG A 65 16.91 21.81 1.98
C ARG A 65 18.04 20.79 1.95
N TYR A 66 17.74 19.58 2.37
CA TYR A 66 18.63 18.41 2.31
C TYR A 66 18.03 17.39 1.34
N ARG A 67 18.82 16.87 0.41
CA ARG A 67 18.44 15.68 -0.37
C ARG A 67 19.13 14.46 0.17
N TYR A 68 18.36 13.45 0.52
CA TYR A 68 18.85 12.14 0.92
C TYR A 68 18.50 11.07 -0.10
N ARG A 69 19.29 10.00 -0.11
CA ARG A 69 19.07 8.83 -0.94
C ARG A 69 19.30 7.57 -0.10
N TYR A 70 18.34 6.64 -0.16
CA TYR A 70 18.35 5.38 0.59
C TYR A 70 18.29 4.19 -0.37
N GLY A 71 19.32 3.34 -0.31
CA GLY A 71 19.44 2.15 -1.16
C GLY A 71 20.91 1.73 -1.33
N PRO A 72 21.23 0.87 -2.30
CA PRO A 72 20.31 0.25 -3.26
C PRO A 72 19.27 -0.66 -2.58
N LEU A 73 18.05 -0.66 -3.08
CA LEU A 73 16.97 -1.58 -2.69
C LEU A 73 16.68 -2.52 -3.86
N LEU A 74 16.67 -3.83 -3.58
CA LEU A 74 16.30 -4.85 -4.53
C LEU A 74 14.78 -5.04 -4.53
N ALA A 75 14.15 -4.78 -5.67
CA ALA A 75 12.79 -5.18 -5.95
C ALA A 75 12.83 -6.50 -6.74
N ALA A 76 12.71 -7.64 -6.04
CA ALA A 76 12.63 -8.96 -6.67
C ALA A 76 11.38 -9.07 -7.56
N PRO A 77 11.33 -10.01 -8.51
CA PRO A 77 10.14 -10.20 -9.34
C PRO A 77 8.89 -10.50 -8.52
N GLY A 78 7.80 -9.77 -8.77
CA GLY A 78 6.56 -9.91 -8.00
C GLY A 78 6.67 -9.53 -6.53
N HIS A 79 7.73 -8.81 -6.16
CA HIS A 79 7.87 -8.31 -4.81
C HIS A 79 6.64 -7.46 -4.46
N ASN A 80 5.97 -7.86 -3.40
CA ASN A 80 4.81 -7.20 -2.83
C ASN A 80 4.84 -7.42 -1.31
N LEU A 81 5.95 -7.03 -0.66
CA LEU A 81 6.17 -7.27 0.76
C LEU A 81 6.40 -5.96 1.50
N ILE A 82 5.88 -5.91 2.72
CA ILE A 82 6.16 -4.83 3.67
C ILE A 82 7.51 -5.13 4.33
N LEU A 83 8.51 -4.30 4.02
CA LEU A 83 9.84 -4.40 4.59
C LEU A 83 10.14 -3.20 5.49
N VAL A 84 10.91 -3.42 6.55
CA VAL A 84 11.58 -2.33 7.25
C VAL A 84 13.00 -2.26 6.71
N GLY A 85 13.43 -1.06 6.36
CA GLY A 85 14.78 -0.81 5.87
C GLY A 85 15.84 -1.47 6.74
N PRO A 86 16.81 -2.21 6.16
CA PRO A 86 17.85 -2.90 6.94
C PRO A 86 18.81 -1.93 7.66
N ALA A 87 18.69 -0.63 7.39
CA ALA A 87 19.42 0.44 8.04
C ALA A 87 18.49 1.66 8.25
N PRO A 88 18.78 2.51 9.26
CA PRO A 88 18.13 3.81 9.43
C PRO A 88 18.19 4.69 8.17
N ILE A 89 17.26 5.64 8.07
CA ILE A 89 17.31 6.71 7.07
C ILE A 89 17.90 7.98 7.68
N GLU A 90 18.61 8.76 6.88
CA GLU A 90 19.25 9.99 7.32
C GLU A 90 18.23 11.12 7.57
N LYS A 91 18.61 12.06 8.43
CA LYS A 91 17.84 13.26 8.73
C LYS A 91 18.78 14.46 8.93
N PRO A 92 18.27 15.71 8.88
CA PRO A 92 19.09 16.87 9.22
C PRO A 92 19.74 16.72 10.60
N ALA A 93 21.01 17.14 10.69
CA ALA A 93 21.76 17.08 11.94
C ALA A 93 21.25 18.15 12.92
N GLY A 94 21.17 17.79 14.20
CA GLY A 94 20.78 18.70 15.28
C GLY A 94 19.29 18.73 15.61
N ASP A 95 18.95 19.58 16.58
CA ASP A 95 17.57 19.85 17.00
C ASP A 95 16.93 20.91 16.10
N GLY A 96 15.65 20.75 15.77
CA GLY A 96 14.93 21.67 14.89
C GLY A 96 13.62 21.12 14.36
N TYR A 97 13.21 21.63 13.19
CA TYR A 97 11.91 21.33 12.62
C TYR A 97 12.01 20.98 11.14
N MET A 98 11.43 19.83 10.79
CA MET A 98 11.11 19.48 9.42
C MET A 98 9.83 20.22 9.02
N THR A 99 9.91 21.03 7.96
CA THR A 99 8.80 21.87 7.48
C THR A 99 8.25 21.43 6.13
N ARG A 100 8.98 20.59 5.41
CA ARG A 100 8.56 20.01 4.13
C ARG A 100 9.27 18.70 3.87
N VAL A 101 8.59 17.76 3.21
CA VAL A 101 9.17 16.54 2.63
C VAL A 101 8.67 16.39 1.19
N ARG A 102 9.58 16.10 0.26
CA ARG A 102 9.24 15.66 -1.10
C ARG A 102 9.85 14.28 -1.35
N PRO A 103 9.05 13.23 -1.53
CA PRO A 103 9.54 11.89 -1.79
C PRO A 103 9.71 11.65 -3.29
N ASP A 104 10.51 10.64 -3.63
CA ASP A 104 10.67 10.09 -4.96
C ASP A 104 11.22 8.65 -4.90
N LEU A 105 11.10 7.92 -6.00
CA LEU A 105 11.73 6.62 -6.22
C LEU A 105 12.55 6.74 -7.51
N VAL A 106 13.84 6.41 -7.44
CA VAL A 106 14.77 6.61 -8.56
C VAL A 106 15.64 5.38 -8.83
N ASP A 107 16.06 5.21 -10.07
CA ASP A 107 17.08 4.23 -10.48
C ASP A 107 18.50 4.75 -10.22
N ALA A 108 19.52 3.99 -10.62
CA ALA A 108 20.93 4.35 -10.42
C ALA A 108 21.31 5.71 -11.02
N SER A 109 20.68 6.09 -12.14
CA SER A 109 20.88 7.38 -12.82
C SER A 109 20.22 8.56 -12.10
N GLY A 110 19.35 8.30 -11.12
CA GLY A 110 18.57 9.32 -10.42
C GLY A 110 17.25 9.67 -11.11
N LYS A 111 16.84 8.88 -12.11
CA LYS A 111 15.57 9.05 -12.82
C LYS A 111 14.51 8.12 -12.23
N ALA A 112 13.26 8.57 -12.20
CA ALA A 112 12.15 7.69 -11.83
C ALA A 112 11.95 6.58 -12.89
N PRO A 113 11.92 5.30 -12.50
CA PRO A 113 11.61 4.20 -13.41
C PRO A 113 10.12 4.27 -13.84
N PRO A 114 9.74 3.62 -14.97
CA PRO A 114 8.34 3.52 -15.37
C PRO A 114 7.48 2.87 -14.28
N ILE A 115 6.34 3.49 -13.95
CA ILE A 115 5.49 3.07 -12.82
C ILE A 115 4.92 1.66 -13.07
N GLU A 116 4.56 1.33 -14.31
CA GLU A 116 4.06 0.01 -14.69
C GLU A 116 5.11 -1.12 -14.65
N GLN A 117 6.35 -0.80 -14.26
CA GLN A 117 7.40 -1.80 -14.05
C GLN A 117 7.77 -1.90 -12.58
N VAL A 118 8.10 -0.77 -11.95
CA VAL A 118 8.47 -0.74 -10.53
C VAL A 118 8.06 0.59 -9.90
N HIS A 119 7.37 0.48 -8.78
CA HIS A 119 6.84 1.63 -8.05
C HIS A 119 6.84 1.41 -6.54
N MET A 120 6.54 2.48 -5.80
CA MET A 120 6.54 2.49 -4.34
C MET A 120 5.10 2.37 -3.84
N HIS A 121 4.61 1.15 -3.73
CA HIS A 121 3.21 0.88 -3.38
C HIS A 121 2.78 1.55 -2.06
N HIS A 122 3.69 1.59 -1.09
CA HIS A 122 3.65 2.57 0.00
C HIS A 122 4.99 2.64 0.75
N ALA A 123 5.26 3.78 1.34
CA ALA A 123 6.36 4.00 2.27
C ALA A 123 5.90 4.85 3.46
N VAL A 124 6.42 4.51 4.64
CA VAL A 124 6.14 5.17 5.91
C VAL A 124 7.46 5.49 6.57
N MET A 125 7.72 6.77 6.80
CA MET A 125 8.85 7.21 7.61
C MET A 125 8.49 7.08 9.10
N LEU A 126 9.34 6.37 9.81
CA LEU A 126 9.17 6.02 11.22
C LEU A 126 10.23 6.74 12.05
N ASN A 127 9.81 7.30 13.19
CA ASN A 127 10.74 7.74 14.22
C ASN A 127 10.76 6.66 15.31
N LEU A 128 11.86 5.90 15.36
CA LEU A 128 12.07 4.79 16.29
C LEU A 128 12.28 5.25 17.73
N SER A 129 12.65 6.52 17.92
CA SER A 129 12.84 7.11 19.25
C SER A 129 11.52 7.58 19.88
N ARG A 130 10.38 7.43 19.19
CA ARG A 130 9.07 7.94 19.63
C ARG A 130 7.95 6.92 19.39
N LYS A 131 6.86 7.06 20.15
CA LYS A 131 5.65 6.24 20.01
C LYS A 131 4.64 6.89 19.07
N ASP A 132 3.95 6.06 18.28
CA ASP A 132 2.85 6.51 17.43
C ASP A 132 1.71 7.10 18.26
N THR A 133 1.12 8.18 17.76
CA THR A 133 0.02 8.88 18.48
C THR A 133 -1.26 8.05 18.50
N THR A 134 -1.55 7.40 17.38
CA THR A 134 -2.83 6.74 17.14
C THR A 134 -2.79 5.25 17.47
N TYR A 135 -1.59 4.68 17.59
CA TYR A 135 -1.36 3.29 17.96
C TYR A 135 -0.03 3.10 18.72
N PRO A 136 0.05 3.47 20.02
CA PRO A 136 1.32 3.68 20.75
C PRO A 136 2.26 2.49 20.94
N SER A 137 1.87 1.28 20.53
CA SER A 137 2.76 0.11 20.49
C SER A 137 3.71 0.13 19.30
N LEU A 138 3.48 1.00 18.31
CA LEU A 138 4.35 1.17 17.15
C LEU A 138 5.30 2.36 17.30
N PRO A 139 6.45 2.34 16.60
CA PRO A 139 7.22 3.54 16.31
C PRO A 139 6.36 4.63 15.69
N GLN A 140 6.70 5.90 15.93
CA GLN A 140 5.90 7.00 15.43
C GLN A 140 5.94 7.09 13.90
N ARG A 141 4.79 6.88 13.25
CA ARG A 141 4.60 7.16 11.83
C ARG A 141 4.44 8.66 11.67
N PHE A 142 5.43 9.33 11.06
CA PHE A 142 5.43 10.80 10.98
C PHE A 142 5.28 11.35 9.57
N TYR A 143 5.50 10.52 8.55
CA TYR A 143 5.28 10.86 7.15
C TYR A 143 5.05 9.59 6.33
N GLY A 144 4.32 9.69 5.21
CA GLY A 144 4.09 8.57 4.31
C GLY A 144 3.88 9.05 2.88
N PHE A 145 4.14 8.16 1.91
CA PHE A 145 3.98 8.40 0.49
C PHE A 145 3.89 7.09 -0.27
N ALA A 146 3.19 7.08 -1.41
CA ALA A 146 3.27 5.99 -2.39
C ALA A 146 3.43 6.55 -3.82
N GLU A 147 2.81 5.93 -4.83
CA GLU A 147 2.75 6.38 -6.21
C GLU A 147 2.28 7.83 -6.32
N GLU A 148 1.37 8.26 -5.44
CA GLU A 148 0.82 9.61 -5.47
C GLU A 148 1.81 10.71 -5.07
N LYS A 149 3.03 10.36 -4.62
CA LYS A 149 4.16 11.27 -4.29
C LYS A 149 3.80 12.58 -3.61
N THR A 150 2.79 12.57 -2.72
CA THR A 150 2.22 13.77 -2.13
C THR A 150 3.25 14.50 -1.29
N ILE A 151 3.58 15.74 -1.66
CA ILE A 151 4.57 16.56 -0.96
C ILE A 151 3.99 17.04 0.38
N GLY A 152 4.63 16.64 1.47
CA GLY A 152 4.34 17.13 2.81
C GLY A 152 4.84 18.57 2.97
N GLN A 153 4.00 19.47 3.46
CA GLN A 153 4.39 20.85 3.79
C GLN A 153 3.56 21.39 4.94
N PHE A 154 4.24 21.91 5.95
CA PHE A 154 3.62 22.54 7.10
C PHE A 154 3.44 24.04 6.88
N PRO A 155 2.34 24.63 7.40
CA PRO A 155 2.20 26.07 7.42
C PRO A 155 3.05 26.69 8.51
N ARG A 156 3.55 27.92 8.31
CA ARG A 156 4.21 28.65 9.40
C ARG A 156 3.23 28.93 10.55
N PRO A 157 3.68 28.91 11.81
CA PRO A 157 5.02 28.55 12.29
C PRO A 157 5.16 27.06 12.67
N TYR A 158 4.43 26.14 12.04
CA TYR A 158 4.39 24.73 12.44
C TYR A 158 5.41 23.87 11.69
N GLY A 159 5.89 22.82 12.35
CA GLY A 159 6.75 21.81 11.74
C GLY A 159 6.82 20.54 12.59
N TYR A 160 7.25 19.44 11.99
CA TYR A 160 7.52 18.21 12.73
C TYR A 160 8.81 18.40 13.56
N PRO A 161 8.74 18.30 14.90
CA PRO A 161 9.91 18.49 15.75
C PRO A 161 10.87 17.32 15.66
N VAL A 162 12.13 17.59 15.39
CA VAL A 162 13.19 16.58 15.27
C VAL A 162 14.27 16.89 16.29
N ALA A 163 14.60 15.89 17.09
CA ALA A 163 15.73 15.92 17.99
C ALA A 163 16.97 15.37 17.27
N SER A 164 18.14 15.85 17.67
CA SER A 164 19.44 15.34 17.26
C SER A 164 19.54 13.82 17.50
N THR A 165 18.95 13.33 18.59
CA THR A 165 18.92 11.91 19.03
C THR A 165 17.81 11.06 18.41
N ASP A 166 16.93 11.61 17.58
CA ASP A 166 15.91 10.80 16.89
C ASP A 166 16.59 9.79 15.94
N VAL A 167 16.08 8.56 15.88
CA VAL A 167 16.50 7.57 14.88
C VAL A 167 15.35 7.37 13.93
N TRP A 168 15.58 7.65 12.64
CA TRP A 168 14.56 7.47 11.60
C TRP A 168 14.76 6.15 10.87
N ALA A 169 13.66 5.52 10.50
CA ALA A 169 13.64 4.35 9.63
C ALA A 169 12.57 4.53 8.56
N ILE A 170 12.58 3.65 7.57
CA ILE A 170 11.53 3.60 6.55
C ILE A 170 10.96 2.20 6.49
N ASN A 171 9.65 2.10 6.61
CA ASN A 171 8.89 0.92 6.26
C ASN A 171 8.36 1.10 4.84
N TYR A 172 8.64 0.19 3.93
CA TYR A 172 8.34 0.36 2.51
C TYR A 172 7.84 -0.93 1.87
N MET A 173 7.11 -0.77 0.78
CA MET A 173 6.60 -1.84 -0.06
C MET A 173 6.88 -1.44 -1.51
N LEU A 174 7.88 -2.09 -2.10
CA LEU A 174 8.16 -1.96 -3.53
C LEU A 174 7.32 -2.98 -4.28
N HIS A 175 6.67 -2.53 -5.35
CA HIS A 175 6.07 -3.41 -6.35
C HIS A 175 7.00 -3.52 -7.53
N ASN A 176 7.32 -4.75 -7.93
CA ASN A 176 7.97 -5.03 -9.19
C ASN A 176 7.07 -5.93 -10.03
N GLU A 177 6.49 -5.33 -11.07
CA GLU A 177 5.54 -5.96 -11.97
C GLU A 177 6.21 -6.75 -13.11
N THR A 178 7.54 -6.84 -13.11
CA THR A 178 8.35 -7.48 -14.17
C THR A 178 9.00 -8.79 -13.70
N PRO A 179 9.40 -9.69 -14.62
CA PRO A 179 10.10 -10.91 -14.27
C PRO A 179 11.58 -10.66 -13.92
N GLU A 180 12.13 -9.49 -14.24
CA GLU A 180 13.51 -9.13 -13.90
C GLU A 180 13.58 -8.36 -12.56
N PRO A 181 14.59 -8.64 -11.71
CA PRO A 181 14.83 -7.82 -10.54
C PRO A 181 15.18 -6.38 -10.93
N LYS A 182 14.67 -5.42 -10.15
CA LYS A 182 15.00 -3.99 -10.31
C LYS A 182 15.77 -3.50 -9.09
N VAL A 183 16.69 -2.57 -9.30
CA VAL A 183 17.43 -1.90 -8.22
C VAL A 183 17.05 -0.43 -8.21
N VAL A 184 16.52 0.03 -7.09
CA VAL A 184 15.98 1.39 -6.92
C VAL A 184 16.47 2.01 -5.61
N TRP A 185 16.26 3.31 -5.48
CA TRP A 185 16.56 4.09 -4.29
C TRP A 185 15.38 4.97 -3.95
N ILE A 186 15.05 5.01 -2.66
CA ILE A 186 14.14 6.01 -2.13
C ILE A 186 14.92 7.32 -2.03
N GLN A 187 14.40 8.37 -2.64
CA GLN A 187 14.99 9.71 -2.56
C GLN A 187 14.01 10.64 -1.87
N TYR A 188 14.49 11.52 -1.01
CA TYR A 188 13.62 12.48 -0.35
C TYR A 188 14.33 13.81 -0.05
N ASP A 189 13.62 14.90 -0.29
CA ASP A 189 14.06 16.25 0.04
C ASP A 189 13.38 16.74 1.32
N VAL A 190 14.14 17.19 2.30
CA VAL A 190 13.66 17.74 3.59
C VAL A 190 14.00 19.21 3.70
N ASP A 191 13.00 20.07 3.96
CA ASP A 191 13.26 21.46 4.37
C ASP A 191 13.34 21.56 5.90
N TRP A 192 14.44 22.12 6.38
CA TRP A 192 14.84 22.11 7.78
C TRP A 192 15.04 23.51 8.34
N VAL A 193 14.56 23.73 9.55
CA VAL A 193 14.80 24.94 10.34
C VAL A 193 15.50 24.55 11.66
N PRO A 194 16.75 24.98 11.92
CA PRO A 194 17.44 24.70 13.18
C PRO A 194 16.72 25.32 14.37
N ALA A 195 16.57 24.60 15.49
CA ALA A 195 15.92 25.12 16.70
C ALA A 195 16.62 26.37 17.28
N SER A 196 17.94 26.47 17.09
CA SER A 196 18.76 27.60 17.54
C SER A 196 18.56 28.88 16.72
N SER A 197 17.97 28.79 15.52
CA SER A 197 17.70 29.97 14.68
C SER A 197 16.58 30.84 15.26
N PRO A 198 16.55 32.15 14.97
CA PRO A 198 15.41 33.01 15.30
C PRO A 198 14.05 32.46 14.87
N THR A 199 13.96 31.87 13.66
CA THR A 199 12.74 31.21 13.17
C THR A 199 12.43 29.97 13.98
N GLY A 200 13.43 29.12 14.24
CA GLY A 200 13.29 27.89 15.03
C GLY A 200 12.73 28.12 16.43
N ARG A 201 13.15 29.19 17.11
CA ARG A 201 12.64 29.56 18.44
C ARG A 201 11.16 29.94 18.46
N ARG A 202 10.59 30.31 17.30
CA ARG A 202 9.17 30.65 17.14
C ARG A 202 8.34 29.50 16.57
N MET A 203 8.99 28.40 16.18
CA MET A 203 8.31 27.25 15.60
C MET A 203 7.47 26.52 16.65
N LYS A 204 6.35 25.96 16.22
CA LYS A 204 5.43 25.16 17.03
C LYS A 204 5.44 23.70 16.58
N PRO A 205 5.60 22.74 17.51
CA PRO A 205 5.50 21.32 17.20
C PRO A 205 4.16 20.93 16.57
N ALA A 206 4.22 20.19 15.46
CA ALA A 206 3.07 19.54 14.83
C ALA A 206 3.21 18.03 14.98
N ARG A 207 2.35 17.43 15.81
CA ARG A 207 2.37 16.00 16.13
C ARG A 207 1.58 15.21 15.08
N PRO A 208 2.15 14.14 14.49
CA PRO A 208 1.47 13.35 13.47
C PRO A 208 0.36 12.48 14.06
N LEU A 209 -0.71 12.32 13.29
CA LEU A 209 -1.87 11.46 13.53
C LEU A 209 -2.05 10.56 12.30
N TRP A 210 -1.90 9.24 12.47
CA TRP A 210 -2.14 8.26 11.40
C TRP A 210 -3.52 7.63 11.59
N ILE A 211 -4.52 8.10 10.84
CA ILE A 211 -5.90 7.62 11.00
C ILE A 211 -6.27 6.82 9.75
N ASP A 212 -6.41 5.51 9.93
CA ASP A 212 -6.60 4.54 8.86
C ASP A 212 -7.97 3.85 9.02
N VAL A 213 -8.64 3.51 7.92
CA VAL A 213 -9.90 2.76 7.98
C VAL A 213 -9.75 1.36 8.58
N GLN A 214 -8.54 0.84 8.70
CA GLN A 214 -8.19 -0.42 9.34
C GLN A 214 -6.99 -0.28 10.30
N ASN A 215 -6.92 0.84 11.01
CA ASN A 215 -5.83 1.14 11.92
C ASN A 215 -5.54 -0.02 12.91
N GLY A 216 -4.26 -0.27 13.17
CA GLY A 216 -3.76 -1.34 14.03
C GLY A 216 -3.50 -2.67 13.32
N LYS A 217 -3.92 -2.83 12.05
CA LYS A 217 -3.49 -3.97 11.21
C LYS A 217 -2.11 -3.70 10.62
N ALA A 218 -1.28 -4.73 10.51
CA ALA A 218 0.00 -4.64 9.82
C ALA A 218 -0.17 -4.58 8.29
N TYR A 219 -1.22 -5.20 7.76
CA TYR A 219 -1.67 -5.09 6.37
C TYR A 219 -3.12 -4.56 6.31
N PRO A 220 -3.34 -3.23 6.31
CA PRO A 220 -4.65 -2.61 6.54
C PRO A 220 -5.53 -2.50 5.26
N VAL A 221 -5.66 -3.58 4.49
CA VAL A 221 -6.35 -3.55 3.17
C VAL A 221 -7.75 -4.17 3.15
N PHE A 222 -8.63 -3.69 2.28
CA PHE A 222 -9.99 -4.21 2.06
C PHE A 222 -10.29 -4.29 0.56
N ASP A 223 -11.32 -5.02 0.15
CA ASP A 223 -11.72 -5.08 -1.26
C ASP A 223 -12.92 -4.16 -1.54
N ALA A 224 -12.91 -3.51 -2.70
CA ALA A 224 -14.03 -2.75 -3.25
C ALA A 224 -14.44 -3.39 -4.58
N LEU A 225 -15.45 -4.26 -4.57
CA LEU A 225 -15.76 -5.09 -5.74
C LEU A 225 -16.72 -4.40 -6.69
N ARG A 226 -16.60 -4.72 -7.98
CA ARG A 226 -17.47 -4.14 -9.00
C ARG A 226 -18.93 -4.49 -8.72
N GLY A 227 -19.78 -3.48 -8.69
CA GLY A 227 -21.20 -3.58 -8.38
C GLY A 227 -21.54 -3.42 -6.90
N GLU A 228 -20.55 -3.32 -6.01
CA GLU A 228 -20.81 -2.99 -4.61
C GLU A 228 -21.15 -1.51 -4.41
N GLY A 229 -21.82 -1.22 -3.30
CA GLY A 229 -22.21 0.12 -2.92
C GLY A 229 -23.41 0.66 -3.72
N ARG A 230 -23.44 1.97 -3.99
CA ARG A 230 -24.58 2.65 -4.63
C ARG A 230 -24.07 3.64 -5.67
N GLY A 231 -24.70 3.65 -6.84
CA GLY A 231 -24.32 4.58 -7.91
C GLY A 231 -22.98 4.27 -8.56
N GLY A 232 -22.45 3.05 -8.38
CA GLY A 232 -21.12 2.68 -8.86
C GLY A 232 -19.99 3.19 -8.00
N GLU A 233 -20.25 3.44 -6.72
CA GLU A 233 -19.26 3.80 -5.70
C GLU A 233 -19.52 3.02 -4.41
N MET A 234 -18.44 2.63 -3.72
CA MET A 234 -18.48 2.01 -2.40
C MET A 234 -17.65 2.84 -1.41
N THR A 235 -18.26 3.23 -0.30
CA THR A 235 -17.58 3.94 0.79
C THR A 235 -17.27 2.98 1.93
N TYR A 236 -16.00 2.76 2.25
CA TYR A 236 -15.57 1.96 3.39
C TYR A 236 -15.27 2.86 4.61
N PRO A 237 -15.67 2.46 5.84
CA PRO A 237 -16.50 1.30 6.18
C PRO A 237 -18.01 1.59 6.09
N ASP A 238 -18.40 2.85 5.89
CA ASP A 238 -19.77 3.34 6.15
C ASP A 238 -20.85 2.73 5.22
N GLY A 239 -20.47 2.31 4.01
CA GLY A 239 -21.33 1.68 3.00
C GLY A 239 -21.28 0.15 2.96
N VAL A 240 -20.52 -0.50 3.86
CA VAL A 240 -20.39 -1.97 3.90
C VAL A 240 -21.34 -2.56 4.94
N VAL A 241 -22.20 -3.49 4.51
CA VAL A 241 -23.21 -4.14 5.36
C VAL A 241 -23.09 -5.67 5.24
N PRO A 242 -22.97 -6.42 6.35
CA PRO A 242 -22.85 -5.93 7.72
C PRO A 242 -21.53 -5.16 7.97
N SER A 243 -21.49 -4.37 9.05
CA SER A 243 -20.30 -3.56 9.40
C SER A 243 -19.02 -4.40 9.35
N PRO A 244 -17.96 -3.94 8.65
CA PRO A 244 -16.76 -4.74 8.44
C PRO A 244 -15.95 -4.97 9.72
N TYR A 245 -16.22 -4.20 10.78
CA TYR A 245 -15.63 -4.39 12.10
C TYR A 245 -16.44 -5.35 13.00
N GLY A 246 -17.58 -5.88 12.53
CA GLY A 246 -18.49 -6.68 13.33
C GLY A 246 -18.91 -5.95 14.63
N ARG A 247 -18.79 -6.66 15.77
CA ARG A 247 -19.00 -6.11 17.13
C ARG A 247 -17.74 -5.50 17.75
N GLY A 248 -16.63 -5.50 17.02
CA GLY A 248 -15.34 -5.00 17.49
C GLY A 248 -15.24 -3.47 17.50
N PRO A 249 -14.10 -2.93 17.94
CA PRO A 249 -13.86 -1.49 17.93
C PRO A 249 -13.89 -0.94 16.50
N LYS A 250 -14.34 0.30 16.35
CA LYS A 250 -14.27 1.03 15.08
C LYS A 250 -12.81 1.40 14.81
N LEU A 251 -12.20 0.74 13.82
CA LEU A 251 -10.78 0.95 13.50
C LEU A 251 -10.51 2.30 12.82
N ASN A 252 -11.54 2.87 12.18
CA ASN A 252 -11.47 4.17 11.50
C ASN A 252 -11.62 5.40 12.40
N GLN A 253 -11.44 5.25 13.72
CA GLN A 253 -11.66 6.33 14.68
C GLN A 253 -10.47 6.51 15.62
N TRP A 254 -10.15 7.76 15.92
CA TRP A 254 -9.21 8.12 16.97
C TRP A 254 -9.81 9.19 17.89
N LYS A 255 -9.73 8.94 19.20
CA LYS A 255 -10.22 9.88 20.22
C LYS A 255 -9.12 10.86 20.59
N VAL A 256 -9.40 12.14 20.46
CA VAL A 256 -8.48 13.24 20.74
C VAL A 256 -8.06 13.19 22.21
N ASP A 257 -6.76 12.98 22.44
CA ASP A 257 -6.18 12.75 23.76
C ASP A 257 -5.93 14.05 24.55
N ARG A 258 -5.70 15.15 23.83
CA ARG A 258 -5.47 16.49 24.36
C ARG A 258 -5.99 17.56 23.39
N PRO A 259 -6.43 18.73 23.88
CA PRO A 259 -6.93 19.79 23.00
C PRO A 259 -5.81 20.32 22.10
N GLY A 260 -6.17 20.80 20.92
CA GLY A 260 -5.22 21.35 19.96
C GLY A 260 -5.89 21.71 18.65
N THR A 261 -5.08 22.09 17.68
CA THR A 261 -5.55 22.51 16.35
C THR A 261 -4.92 21.65 15.27
N LEU A 262 -5.74 21.05 14.39
CA LEU A 262 -5.22 20.44 13.16
C LEU A 262 -4.69 21.54 12.25
N VAL A 263 -3.47 21.36 11.73
CA VAL A 263 -2.76 22.36 10.91
C VAL A 263 -2.44 21.88 9.51
N ALA A 264 -2.47 20.56 9.28
CA ALA A 264 -2.28 19.95 7.98
C ALA A 264 -2.95 18.57 7.94
N ALA A 265 -3.46 18.18 6.77
CA ALA A 265 -3.88 16.81 6.49
C ALA A 265 -3.73 16.47 4.99
N ALA A 266 -3.45 15.20 4.70
CA ALA A 266 -3.47 14.62 3.36
C ALA A 266 -3.97 13.17 3.45
N GLY A 267 -4.70 12.71 2.43
CA GLY A 267 -5.16 11.32 2.34
C GLY A 267 -4.26 10.46 1.47
N HIS A 268 -4.41 9.15 1.60
CA HIS A 268 -3.81 8.13 0.74
C HIS A 268 -4.82 7.01 0.44
N LEU A 269 -4.77 6.51 -0.80
CA LEU A 269 -5.62 5.45 -1.36
C LEU A 269 -4.89 4.76 -2.52
N HIS A 270 -5.42 3.62 -2.96
CA HIS A 270 -4.95 2.88 -4.14
C HIS A 270 -5.77 3.26 -5.39
N PRO A 271 -5.39 2.82 -6.61
CA PRO A 271 -6.23 2.99 -7.79
C PRO A 271 -7.65 2.48 -7.58
N GLY A 272 -8.62 3.12 -8.24
CA GLY A 272 -10.05 2.95 -7.94
C GLY A 272 -10.56 3.97 -6.92
N GLY A 273 -9.69 4.46 -6.04
CA GLY A 273 -10.06 5.39 -4.99
C GLY A 273 -10.43 6.77 -5.55
N LEU A 274 -11.52 7.34 -5.03
CA LEU A 274 -12.03 8.66 -5.43
C LEU A 274 -11.66 9.72 -4.40
N HIS A 275 -11.87 9.42 -3.11
CA HIS A 275 -11.52 10.34 -2.03
C HIS A 275 -11.47 9.66 -0.66
N VAL A 276 -10.74 10.29 0.25
CA VAL A 276 -10.75 9.99 1.69
C VAL A 276 -11.35 11.18 2.44
N ASP A 277 -12.34 10.94 3.29
CA ASP A 277 -13.00 11.96 4.11
C ASP A 277 -12.51 11.89 5.56
N LEU A 278 -12.31 13.06 6.18
CA LEU A 278 -12.02 13.23 7.60
C LEU A 278 -13.14 14.03 8.26
N SER A 279 -13.75 13.46 9.30
CA SER A 279 -14.79 14.11 10.09
C SER A 279 -14.40 14.21 11.56
N ALA A 280 -14.85 15.29 12.22
CA ALA A 280 -14.79 15.44 13.66
C ALA A 280 -16.16 15.16 14.28
N LEU A 281 -16.21 14.39 15.37
CA LEU A 281 -17.41 14.05 16.11
C LEU A 281 -17.33 14.61 17.53
N ARG A 282 -18.44 15.21 18.00
CA ARG A 282 -18.61 15.70 19.37
C ARG A 282 -20.01 15.38 19.87
N GLY A 283 -20.12 14.38 20.74
CA GLY A 283 -21.41 13.81 21.13
C GLY A 283 -22.16 13.27 19.90
N ARG A 284 -23.37 13.77 19.64
CA ARG A 284 -24.18 13.40 18.46
C ARG A 284 -23.88 14.23 17.21
N ARG A 285 -23.01 15.25 17.32
CA ARG A 285 -22.71 16.17 16.21
C ARG A 285 -21.57 15.62 15.37
N SER A 286 -21.69 15.75 14.06
CA SER A 286 -20.65 15.45 13.08
C SER A 286 -20.32 16.71 12.27
N ALA A 287 -19.04 16.97 12.06
CA ALA A 287 -18.56 18.00 11.16
C ALA A 287 -17.58 17.37 10.15
N HIS A 288 -17.91 17.46 8.87
CA HIS A 288 -17.01 17.07 7.79
C HIS A 288 -15.96 18.16 7.60
N ILE A 289 -14.70 17.88 7.91
CA ILE A 289 -13.66 18.92 8.02
C ILE A 289 -12.66 18.91 6.86
N PHE A 290 -12.46 17.78 6.19
CA PHE A 290 -11.56 17.67 5.05
C PHE A 290 -11.93 16.50 4.16
N ARG A 291 -11.85 16.69 2.85
CA ARG A 291 -11.86 15.62 1.85
C ARG A 291 -10.57 15.68 1.05
N SER A 292 -9.84 14.56 1.01
CA SER A 292 -8.69 14.36 0.14
C SER A 292 -9.15 13.68 -1.14
N ASN A 293 -9.27 14.41 -2.24
CA ASN A 293 -9.64 13.86 -3.55
C ASN A 293 -8.42 13.27 -4.26
N ALA A 294 -8.64 12.19 -5.00
CA ALA A 294 -7.72 11.72 -6.03
C ALA A 294 -7.90 12.55 -7.31
N HIS A 295 -6.80 13.05 -7.84
CA HIS A 295 -6.72 13.70 -9.14
C HIS A 295 -5.97 12.78 -10.10
N TYR A 296 -6.69 12.14 -11.01
CA TYR A 296 -6.10 11.29 -12.04
C TYR A 296 -5.64 12.15 -13.21
N PHE A 297 -4.37 12.04 -13.60
CA PHE A 297 -3.85 12.71 -14.80
C PHE A 297 -4.09 11.85 -16.05
N ASP A 298 -4.14 10.54 -15.88
CA ASP A 298 -4.48 9.60 -16.95
C ASP A 298 -5.92 9.86 -17.42
N PRO A 299 -6.15 10.05 -18.75
CA PRO A 299 -7.49 10.25 -19.30
C PRO A 299 -8.42 9.05 -19.08
N ASN A 300 -7.87 7.88 -18.77
CA ASN A 300 -8.66 6.73 -18.36
C ASN A 300 -9.28 6.89 -16.97
N GLY A 301 -8.97 7.93 -16.20
CA GLY A 301 -9.63 8.23 -14.92
C GLY A 301 -9.24 7.28 -13.78
N PRO A 302 -10.17 6.90 -12.88
CA PRO A 302 -9.86 6.24 -11.60
C PRO A 302 -9.48 4.76 -11.70
N VAL A 303 -8.80 4.38 -12.78
CA VAL A 303 -8.25 3.04 -12.97
C VAL A 303 -6.73 3.05 -13.08
N SER A 304 -6.13 4.25 -13.01
CA SER A 304 -4.71 4.47 -13.23
C SER A 304 -3.94 4.57 -11.93
N TRP A 305 -2.66 4.18 -11.96
CA TRP A 305 -1.69 4.57 -10.93
C TRP A 305 -1.17 6.02 -11.10
N ASP A 306 -1.50 6.72 -12.19
CA ASP A 306 -1.14 8.13 -12.42
C ASP A 306 -2.11 9.10 -11.73
N LEU A 307 -1.95 9.25 -10.42
CA LEU A 307 -2.79 10.10 -9.59
C LEU A 307 -1.98 10.96 -8.62
N ALA A 308 -2.57 12.06 -8.17
CA ALA A 308 -2.11 12.84 -7.03
C ALA A 308 -3.25 12.99 -6.01
N MET A 309 -2.92 13.04 -4.73
CA MET A 309 -3.89 13.32 -3.67
C MET A 309 -3.87 14.81 -3.31
N THR A 310 -5.05 15.38 -3.07
CA THR A 310 -5.14 16.76 -2.57
C THR A 310 -4.73 16.86 -1.11
N LYS A 311 -3.99 17.90 -0.74
CA LYS A 311 -3.61 18.22 0.63
C LYS A 311 -4.29 19.51 1.11
N THR A 312 -4.54 19.63 2.40
CA THR A 312 -5.12 20.87 2.97
C THR A 312 -4.26 22.12 2.66
N PRO A 313 -4.89 23.28 2.40
CA PRO A 313 -4.18 24.55 2.23
C PRO A 313 -3.39 24.93 3.49
N LEU A 314 -2.33 25.72 3.34
CA LEU A 314 -1.50 26.17 4.47
C LEU A 314 -2.27 27.04 5.49
N SER A 315 -3.37 27.68 5.09
CA SER A 315 -4.25 28.45 5.97
C SER A 315 -5.22 27.60 6.79
N TRP A 316 -5.39 26.32 6.47
CA TRP A 316 -6.43 25.47 7.06
C TRP A 316 -6.15 25.16 8.54
N ARG A 317 -7.16 25.37 9.39
CA ARG A 317 -7.08 25.10 10.83
C ARG A 317 -8.40 24.49 11.32
N VAL A 318 -8.33 23.55 12.26
CA VAL A 318 -9.51 22.98 12.95
C VAL A 318 -9.22 22.81 14.43
N GLY A 319 -9.95 23.54 15.29
CA GLY A 319 -9.83 23.43 16.74
C GLY A 319 -10.57 22.21 17.28
N LEU A 320 -9.87 21.35 18.02
CA LEU A 320 -10.39 20.13 18.61
C LEU A 320 -10.28 20.16 20.14
N ARG A 321 -11.26 19.55 20.81
CA ARG A 321 -11.26 19.37 22.26
C ARG A 321 -10.83 17.95 22.60
N LYS A 322 -10.24 17.78 23.79
CA LYS A 322 -10.05 16.44 24.35
C LYS A 322 -11.40 15.70 24.39
N GLY A 323 -11.42 14.48 23.88
CA GLY A 323 -12.61 13.64 23.80
C GLY A 323 -13.43 13.78 22.52
N ASP A 324 -13.17 14.78 21.67
CA ASP A 324 -13.65 14.75 20.28
C ASP A 324 -13.09 13.50 19.58
N VAL A 325 -13.77 13.00 18.55
CA VAL A 325 -13.32 11.84 17.76
C VAL A 325 -13.07 12.26 16.33
N LEU A 326 -11.89 11.95 15.81
CA LEU A 326 -11.61 12.01 14.39
C LEU A 326 -11.97 10.68 13.74
N ARG A 327 -12.73 10.73 12.64
CA ARG A 327 -13.19 9.56 11.89
C ARG A 327 -12.79 9.68 10.43
N VAL A 328 -12.27 8.60 9.86
CA VAL A 328 -11.92 8.50 8.44
C VAL A 328 -12.86 7.55 7.70
N SER A 329 -13.17 7.86 6.45
CA SER A 329 -13.80 6.94 5.49
C SER A 329 -13.17 7.13 4.12
N THR A 330 -13.19 6.12 3.27
CA THR A 330 -12.65 6.19 1.90
C THR A 330 -13.69 5.72 0.91
N THR A 331 -13.74 6.30 -0.28
CA THR A 331 -14.69 5.94 -1.33
C THR A 331 -13.94 5.51 -2.58
N TYR A 332 -14.36 4.38 -3.14
CA TYR A 332 -13.84 3.79 -4.36
C TYR A 332 -14.94 3.76 -5.42
N GLU A 333 -14.58 3.97 -6.67
CA GLU A 333 -15.43 3.61 -7.79
C GLU A 333 -15.59 2.09 -7.83
N THR A 334 -16.76 1.60 -8.25
CA THR A 334 -17.08 0.16 -8.35
C THR A 334 -17.88 -0.16 -9.60
N ARG A 335 -17.83 0.70 -10.63
CA ARG A 335 -18.59 0.52 -11.88
C ARG A 335 -17.79 -0.20 -12.97
N ARG A 336 -16.51 0.10 -13.06
CA ARG A 336 -15.58 -0.25 -14.14
C ARG A 336 -14.77 -1.49 -13.80
N ALA A 337 -14.30 -1.62 -12.56
CA ALA A 337 -13.48 -2.74 -12.12
C ALA A 337 -13.68 -3.04 -10.63
N SER A 338 -13.11 -4.16 -10.18
CA SER A 338 -12.95 -4.51 -8.78
C SER A 338 -11.55 -4.11 -8.30
N TRP A 339 -11.47 -3.55 -7.10
CA TRP A 339 -10.23 -3.09 -6.47
C TRP A 339 -9.91 -3.97 -5.27
N TYR A 340 -8.99 -4.88 -5.49
CA TYR A 340 -8.50 -5.75 -4.44
C TYR A 340 -7.41 -5.03 -3.65
N GLU A 341 -7.37 -5.30 -2.35
CA GLU A 341 -6.31 -4.80 -1.47
C GLU A 341 -6.26 -3.27 -1.40
N SER A 342 -7.43 -2.60 -1.43
CA SER A 342 -7.62 -1.16 -1.31
C SER A 342 -7.25 -0.60 0.07
N MET A 343 -6.80 0.66 0.12
CA MET A 343 -6.46 1.39 1.35
C MET A 343 -7.23 2.70 1.51
N GLY A 344 -7.25 3.24 2.73
CA GLY A 344 -7.86 4.54 3.01
C GLY A 344 -7.36 5.10 4.34
N LEU A 345 -6.58 6.16 4.28
CA LEU A 345 -6.07 6.80 5.49
C LEU A 345 -5.91 8.30 5.32
N VAL A 346 -5.83 9.00 6.44
CA VAL A 346 -5.44 10.41 6.52
C VAL A 346 -4.25 10.53 7.47
N LEU A 347 -3.17 11.11 6.97
CA LEU A 347 -2.09 11.63 7.79
C LEU A 347 -2.40 13.08 8.12
N ALA A 348 -2.77 13.34 9.37
CA ALA A 348 -3.04 14.68 9.89
C ALA A 348 -1.97 15.10 10.89
N TYR A 349 -1.87 16.41 11.15
CA TYR A 349 -0.96 16.94 12.14
C TYR A 349 -1.68 17.91 13.07
N ILE A 350 -1.51 17.69 14.38
CA ILE A 350 -2.11 18.50 15.44
C ILE A 350 -1.03 19.32 16.17
N ALA A 351 -1.29 20.61 16.32
CA ALA A 351 -0.54 21.48 17.23
C ALA A 351 -1.24 21.47 18.59
N ASP A 352 -0.63 20.82 19.56
CA ASP A 352 -1.21 20.64 20.90
C ASP A 352 -1.29 21.96 21.66
N GLY A 353 -2.40 22.19 22.36
CA GLY A 353 -2.66 23.42 23.13
C GLY A 353 -3.02 24.66 22.29
N ASP A 354 -2.76 24.64 20.99
CA ASP A 354 -3.13 25.74 20.10
C ASP A 354 -4.65 25.83 19.90
N THR A 355 -5.14 27.06 19.83
CA THR A 355 -6.56 27.35 19.57
C THR A 355 -6.80 27.56 18.08
N GLY A 356 -7.90 26.99 17.59
CA GLY A 356 -8.33 27.06 16.20
C GLY A 356 -9.85 27.12 16.10
N PRO A 357 -10.41 27.34 14.89
CA PRO A 357 -11.85 27.46 14.72
C PRO A 357 -12.56 26.16 15.09
N ASP A 358 -13.56 26.26 15.97
CA ASP A 358 -14.39 25.12 16.37
C ASP A 358 -15.21 24.65 15.15
N PRO A 359 -15.01 23.42 14.62
CA PRO A 359 -15.66 22.95 13.39
C PRO A 359 -17.19 22.85 13.52
N PHE A 360 -17.70 22.94 14.74
CA PHE A 360 -19.12 22.91 15.05
C PHE A 360 -19.73 24.32 15.17
N LYS A 361 -18.93 25.38 15.00
CA LYS A 361 -19.36 26.77 15.03
C LYS A 361 -18.94 27.53 13.76
N HIS A 362 -17.89 27.08 13.10
CA HIS A 362 -17.33 27.72 11.90
C HIS A 362 -17.19 26.71 10.77
N ARG A 363 -17.37 27.17 9.53
CA ARG A 363 -17.12 26.35 8.33
C ARG A 363 -15.62 26.20 8.12
N VAL A 364 -15.11 24.99 8.31
CA VAL A 364 -13.68 24.64 8.14
C VAL A 364 -13.42 23.65 7.01
N TYR A 365 -14.48 23.15 6.37
CA TYR A 365 -14.38 22.16 5.30
C TYR A 365 -13.52 22.65 4.13
N THR A 366 -12.64 21.79 3.62
CA THR A 366 -11.87 22.02 2.39
C THR A 366 -11.66 20.71 1.63
N THR A 367 -11.44 20.82 0.32
CA THR A 367 -11.00 19.73 -0.56
C THR A 367 -9.50 19.80 -0.86
N GLY A 368 -8.80 20.82 -0.37
CA GLY A 368 -7.37 20.97 -0.62
C GLY A 368 -6.99 21.24 -2.08
N ALA A 369 -5.71 21.01 -2.39
CA ALA A 369 -5.13 21.08 -3.74
C ALA A 369 -4.02 20.03 -3.89
N ILE A 370 -3.76 19.59 -5.12
CA ILE A 370 -2.63 18.72 -5.45
C ILE A 370 -1.30 19.41 -5.18
N THR A 371 -0.24 18.63 -4.97
CA THR A 371 1.08 19.16 -4.59
C THR A 371 2.15 19.05 -5.68
N HIS A 372 1.86 18.31 -6.75
CA HIS A 372 2.65 18.22 -7.97
C HIS A 372 1.74 17.93 -9.17
N GLY A 373 2.29 18.05 -10.38
CA GLY A 373 1.60 17.67 -11.62
C GLY A 373 1.88 16.23 -12.04
N HIS A 374 1.45 15.88 -13.25
CA HIS A 374 1.67 14.58 -13.88
C HIS A 374 3.13 14.10 -13.81
N LEU A 375 3.31 12.79 -13.63
CA LEU A 375 4.61 12.14 -13.57
C LEU A 375 4.97 11.51 -14.92
N ALA A 376 6.08 11.93 -15.53
CA ALA A 376 6.52 11.38 -16.82
C ALA A 376 6.74 9.86 -16.81
N ALA A 377 7.02 9.27 -15.64
CA ALA A 377 7.13 7.84 -15.42
C ALA A 377 5.80 7.07 -15.57
N ALA A 378 4.67 7.76 -15.63
CA ALA A 378 3.33 7.19 -15.71
C ALA A 378 2.71 7.25 -17.11
N ASN A 379 3.48 7.68 -18.13
CA ASN A 379 2.98 7.90 -19.50
C ASN A 379 2.53 6.62 -20.25
N ASN A 380 2.85 5.44 -19.75
CA ASN A 380 2.42 4.19 -20.36
C ASN A 380 1.10 3.72 -19.73
N HIS A 381 -0.03 4.09 -20.33
CA HIS A 381 -1.36 3.74 -19.82
C HIS A 381 -1.80 2.31 -20.15
N GLY A 382 -1.09 1.62 -21.05
CA GLY A 382 -1.48 0.30 -21.53
C GLY A 382 -2.70 0.32 -22.49
N GLY A 383 -3.25 -0.86 -22.75
CA GLY A 383 -4.44 -1.05 -23.60
C GLY A 383 -4.20 -0.93 -25.10
N ARG A 384 -2.96 -0.69 -25.57
CA ARG A 384 -2.64 -0.61 -27.00
C ARG A 384 -2.67 -2.01 -27.64
N PRO A 385 -2.91 -2.12 -28.96
CA PRO A 385 -2.81 -3.40 -29.66
C PRO A 385 -1.45 -4.08 -29.45
N THR A 386 -1.45 -5.41 -29.32
CA THR A 386 -0.25 -6.24 -29.18
C THR A 386 -0.30 -7.42 -30.16
N SER A 387 0.73 -8.27 -30.14
CA SER A 387 0.74 -9.56 -30.83
C SER A 387 -0.05 -10.66 -30.09
N LEU A 388 -0.57 -10.40 -28.89
CA LEU A 388 -1.33 -11.39 -28.14
C LEU A 388 -2.65 -11.72 -28.88
N PRO A 389 -2.96 -13.02 -29.09
CA PRO A 389 -4.13 -13.44 -29.83
C PRO A 389 -5.42 -13.03 -29.12
N ASP A 390 -6.52 -12.98 -29.87
CA ASP A 390 -7.86 -12.91 -29.29
C ASP A 390 -8.30 -14.31 -28.85
N PRO A 391 -8.35 -14.61 -27.53
CA PRO A 391 -8.68 -15.95 -27.04
C PRO A 391 -10.12 -16.35 -27.35
N ARG A 392 -10.99 -15.44 -27.82
CA ARG A 392 -12.35 -15.79 -28.27
C ARG A 392 -12.33 -16.47 -29.65
N LYS A 393 -11.26 -16.27 -30.42
CA LYS A 393 -11.09 -16.78 -31.79
C LYS A 393 -10.08 -17.92 -31.90
N ALA A 394 -9.27 -18.14 -30.86
CA ALA A 394 -8.29 -19.23 -30.82
C ALA A 394 -8.97 -20.62 -30.85
N PRO A 395 -8.34 -21.66 -31.41
CA PRO A 395 -8.82 -23.04 -31.27
C PRO A 395 -8.88 -23.47 -29.79
N ASP A 396 -9.66 -24.52 -29.51
CA ASP A 396 -9.69 -25.12 -28.16
C ASP A 396 -8.34 -25.78 -27.80
N GLY A 397 -7.98 -25.71 -26.52
CA GLY A 397 -6.87 -26.42 -25.92
C GLY A 397 -7.31 -27.45 -24.89
N GLY A 398 -6.36 -28.29 -24.47
CA GLY A 398 -6.51 -29.21 -23.34
C GLY A 398 -5.91 -28.64 -22.06
N THR A 399 -6.12 -29.32 -20.93
CA THR A 399 -5.40 -29.09 -19.68
C THR A 399 -4.16 -29.99 -19.59
N ILE A 400 -3.20 -29.64 -18.73
CA ILE A 400 -2.11 -30.55 -18.34
C ILE A 400 -2.41 -31.03 -16.92
N ALA A 401 -2.47 -32.35 -16.73
CA ALA A 401 -2.82 -32.96 -15.45
C ALA A 401 -4.10 -32.39 -14.79
N GLY A 402 -5.08 -31.96 -15.60
CA GLY A 402 -6.35 -31.42 -15.11
C GLY A 402 -6.29 -29.97 -14.59
N GLY A 403 -5.22 -29.21 -14.86
CA GLY A 403 -5.10 -27.83 -14.41
C GLY A 403 -4.25 -26.92 -15.29
N VAL A 404 -3.96 -25.74 -14.75
CA VAL A 404 -3.08 -24.70 -15.27
C VAL A 404 -1.98 -24.44 -14.24
N ALA A 405 -0.73 -24.64 -14.65
CA ALA A 405 0.44 -24.26 -13.89
C ALA A 405 0.73 -22.77 -14.08
N VAL A 406 1.00 -22.07 -12.97
CA VAL A 406 1.62 -20.74 -13.00
C VAL A 406 3.10 -20.94 -12.70
N ALA A 407 3.93 -20.82 -13.73
CA ALA A 407 5.36 -21.08 -13.65
C ALA A 407 6.10 -20.23 -14.69
N ASP A 408 7.30 -19.78 -14.35
CA ASP A 408 8.14 -18.93 -15.22
C ASP A 408 7.35 -17.73 -15.76
N PHE A 409 6.54 -17.10 -14.91
CA PHE A 409 5.69 -15.96 -15.27
C PHE A 409 4.72 -16.25 -16.44
N THR A 410 4.25 -17.49 -16.57
CA THR A 410 3.24 -17.88 -17.58
C THR A 410 2.12 -18.74 -16.98
N TYR A 411 0.96 -18.79 -17.66
CA TYR A 411 -0.17 -19.66 -17.35
C TYR A 411 -0.26 -20.85 -18.30
N LEU A 412 0.40 -21.97 -18.03
CA LEU A 412 0.44 -23.09 -18.96
C LEU A 412 -0.45 -24.27 -18.52
N PRO A 413 -1.36 -24.78 -19.36
CA PRO A 413 -1.78 -24.24 -20.66
C PRO A 413 -2.77 -23.06 -20.53
N GLY A 414 -2.93 -22.30 -21.62
CA GLY A 414 -3.86 -21.18 -21.74
C GLY A 414 -3.21 -19.80 -21.79
N ASP A 415 -1.89 -19.71 -21.74
CA ASP A 415 -1.14 -18.45 -21.78
C ASP A 415 -1.21 -17.80 -23.16
N LEU A 416 -1.64 -16.53 -23.22
CA LEU A 416 -1.81 -15.82 -24.49
C LEU A 416 -0.47 -15.46 -25.16
N SER A 417 0.63 -15.43 -24.44
CA SER A 417 1.96 -15.17 -25.02
C SER A 417 2.54 -16.41 -25.72
N SER A 418 2.02 -17.61 -25.41
CA SER A 418 2.47 -18.85 -26.04
C SER A 418 1.86 -19.01 -27.43
N SER A 419 2.71 -19.12 -28.45
CA SER A 419 2.30 -19.42 -29.83
C SER A 419 2.08 -20.92 -30.09
N SER A 420 2.40 -21.78 -29.11
CA SER A 420 2.27 -23.23 -29.21
C SER A 420 0.82 -23.71 -28.98
N VAL A 421 0.58 -25.02 -29.11
CA VAL A 421 -0.70 -25.63 -28.72
C VAL A 421 -1.04 -25.39 -27.24
N LEU A 422 -0.04 -25.12 -26.39
CA LEU A 422 -0.23 -24.81 -24.97
C LEU A 422 -0.77 -23.40 -24.74
N GLY A 423 -0.71 -22.49 -25.72
CA GLY A 423 -1.35 -21.17 -25.62
C GLY A 423 -2.85 -21.19 -25.94
N ARG A 424 -3.39 -22.32 -26.42
CA ARG A 424 -4.81 -22.45 -26.70
C ARG A 424 -5.61 -22.49 -25.39
N PRO A 425 -6.75 -21.77 -25.28
CA PRO A 425 -7.54 -21.77 -24.07
C PRO A 425 -8.01 -23.20 -23.69
N PRO A 426 -7.62 -23.75 -22.51
CA PRO A 426 -8.13 -25.03 -22.04
C PRO A 426 -9.65 -25.02 -21.96
N VAL A 427 -10.26 -26.13 -22.38
CA VAL A 427 -11.71 -26.36 -22.24
C VAL A 427 -11.99 -27.14 -20.96
N VAL A 428 -12.97 -26.66 -20.21
CA VAL A 428 -13.49 -27.28 -18.99
C VAL A 428 -14.97 -27.59 -19.23
N ALA A 429 -15.40 -28.79 -18.84
CA ALA A 429 -16.79 -29.19 -18.95
C ALA A 429 -17.67 -28.34 -18.01
N ARG A 430 -18.88 -28.02 -18.45
CA ARG A 430 -19.90 -27.40 -17.58
C ARG A 430 -20.07 -28.17 -16.26
N GLY A 431 -20.15 -27.46 -15.14
CA GLY A 431 -20.24 -28.07 -13.81
C GLY A 431 -18.88 -28.41 -13.18
N SER A 432 -17.77 -28.24 -13.91
CA SER A 432 -16.41 -28.52 -13.42
C SER A 432 -15.64 -27.23 -13.11
N SER A 433 -14.69 -27.33 -12.17
CA SER A 433 -13.75 -26.26 -11.83
C SER A 433 -12.41 -26.44 -12.54
N LEU A 434 -11.81 -25.35 -13.01
CA LEU A 434 -10.42 -25.34 -13.44
C LEU A 434 -9.49 -25.17 -12.24
N HIS A 435 -8.46 -26.01 -12.14
CA HIS A 435 -7.44 -25.92 -11.11
C HIS A 435 -6.26 -25.05 -11.56
N PHE A 436 -5.75 -24.20 -10.68
CA PHE A 436 -4.54 -23.40 -10.84
C PHE A 436 -3.56 -23.71 -9.71
N ALA A 437 -2.27 -23.78 -10.02
CA ALA A 437 -1.20 -23.96 -9.04
C ALA A 437 -0.02 -23.03 -9.32
N ASN A 438 0.40 -22.22 -8.34
CA ASN A 438 1.58 -21.38 -8.44
C ASN A 438 2.86 -22.15 -8.05
N TYR A 439 3.69 -22.50 -9.04
CA TYR A 439 4.97 -23.15 -8.85
C TYR A 439 6.14 -22.16 -8.68
N ASP A 440 5.99 -20.90 -9.13
CA ASP A 440 6.96 -19.83 -8.85
C ASP A 440 7.00 -19.45 -7.37
N SER A 441 6.01 -19.89 -6.57
CA SER A 441 6.00 -19.69 -5.12
C SER A 441 7.22 -20.29 -4.41
N ALA A 442 7.92 -21.25 -5.00
CA ALA A 442 9.20 -21.76 -4.47
C ALA A 442 10.28 -20.65 -4.42
N GLY A 443 10.20 -19.68 -5.34
CA GLY A 443 11.02 -18.47 -5.37
C GLY A 443 10.42 -17.29 -4.61
N SER A 444 9.37 -17.50 -3.79
CA SER A 444 8.61 -16.43 -3.11
C SER A 444 7.94 -15.43 -4.06
N ILE A 445 7.62 -15.84 -5.29
CA ILE A 445 6.90 -15.03 -6.28
C ILE A 445 5.41 -15.29 -6.15
N LEU A 446 4.65 -14.22 -5.94
CA LEU A 446 3.21 -14.26 -5.79
C LEU A 446 2.52 -14.05 -7.14
N HIS A 447 1.50 -14.86 -7.42
CA HIS A 447 0.68 -14.75 -8.64
C HIS A 447 -0.79 -14.71 -8.32
N THR A 448 -1.59 -14.11 -9.19
CA THR A 448 -3.06 -14.08 -9.08
C THR A 448 -3.68 -14.65 -10.35
N VAL A 449 -4.94 -15.03 -10.27
CA VAL A 449 -5.81 -15.37 -11.40
C VAL A 449 -7.03 -14.47 -11.28
N THR A 450 -6.96 -13.29 -11.90
CA THR A 450 -7.97 -12.24 -11.75
C THR A 450 -8.74 -12.05 -13.05
N ALA A 451 -10.08 -12.07 -12.97
CA ALA A 451 -10.94 -11.96 -14.14
C ALA A 451 -10.80 -10.60 -14.84
N CYS A 452 -10.55 -10.61 -16.14
CA CYS A 452 -10.44 -9.42 -17.00
C CYS A 452 -11.41 -9.52 -18.16
N ARG A 453 -11.89 -8.39 -18.66
CA ARG A 453 -12.82 -8.36 -19.80
C ARG A 453 -12.12 -8.85 -21.07
N ALA A 454 -12.70 -9.87 -21.71
CA ALA A 454 -12.22 -10.36 -22.99
C ALA A 454 -12.23 -9.24 -24.05
N PRO A 455 -11.20 -9.16 -24.91
CA PRO A 455 -10.15 -10.15 -25.14
C PRO A 455 -8.97 -10.13 -24.16
N CYS A 456 -8.89 -9.15 -23.27
CA CYS A 456 -7.79 -8.95 -22.33
C CYS A 456 -6.37 -8.94 -22.94
N ASN A 457 -6.20 -8.62 -24.23
CA ASN A 457 -4.94 -8.79 -24.95
C ASN A 457 -4.21 -7.46 -25.31
N GLY A 458 -4.60 -6.34 -24.72
CA GLY A 458 -3.87 -5.07 -24.85
C GLY A 458 -2.53 -5.02 -24.09
N SER A 459 -1.70 -4.04 -24.40
CA SER A 459 -0.39 -3.83 -23.76
C SER A 459 -0.55 -3.47 -22.28
N THR A 460 0.39 -3.88 -21.44
CA THR A 460 0.40 -3.51 -20.01
C THR A 460 0.74 -2.04 -19.84
N GLY A 461 0.13 -1.42 -18.83
CA GLY A 461 0.47 -0.07 -18.36
C GLY A 461 -0.32 0.29 -17.11
N VAL A 462 -0.17 1.53 -16.65
CA VAL A 462 -0.72 1.98 -15.37
C VAL A 462 -2.25 1.92 -15.25
N SER A 463 -2.97 1.74 -16.37
CA SER A 463 -4.45 1.67 -16.45
C SER A 463 -4.98 0.38 -17.08
N TYR A 464 -4.12 -0.58 -17.42
CA TYR A 464 -4.54 -1.81 -18.09
C TYR A 464 -3.58 -2.96 -17.79
N PRO A 465 -4.09 -4.17 -17.52
CA PRO A 465 -5.48 -4.63 -17.62
C PRO A 465 -6.31 -4.27 -16.39
N LEU A 466 -7.63 -4.50 -16.48
CA LEU A 466 -8.57 -4.22 -15.39
C LEU A 466 -9.23 -5.50 -14.88
N ALA A 467 -9.48 -5.55 -13.57
CA ALA A 467 -10.27 -6.60 -12.93
C ALA A 467 -11.77 -6.41 -13.23
N ASN A 468 -12.16 -6.58 -14.49
CA ASN A 468 -13.48 -6.27 -15.00
C ASN A 468 -14.08 -7.38 -15.87
N GLY A 469 -13.69 -8.63 -15.64
CA GLY A 469 -14.28 -9.80 -16.29
C GLY A 469 -15.81 -9.82 -16.19
N ARG A 470 -16.48 -10.45 -17.17
CA ARG A 470 -17.96 -10.56 -17.18
C ARG A 470 -18.46 -11.20 -15.88
N ILE A 471 -17.85 -12.32 -15.51
CA ILE A 471 -17.98 -12.95 -14.19
C ILE A 471 -16.73 -12.57 -13.40
N GLN A 472 -16.92 -12.13 -12.16
CA GLN A 472 -15.85 -11.70 -11.29
C GLN A 472 -15.26 -12.90 -10.57
N PHE A 473 -13.94 -13.03 -10.57
CA PHE A 473 -13.18 -13.95 -9.74
C PHE A 473 -11.77 -13.41 -9.54
N ASP A 474 -11.19 -13.74 -8.39
CA ASP A 474 -9.81 -13.47 -8.03
C ASP A 474 -9.34 -14.61 -7.12
N SER A 475 -8.11 -15.07 -7.32
CA SER A 475 -7.56 -16.19 -6.54
C SER A 475 -7.01 -15.79 -5.17
N GLY A 476 -6.88 -14.49 -4.90
CA GLY A 476 -5.88 -13.95 -3.98
C GLY A 476 -4.45 -14.15 -4.53
N GLN A 477 -3.46 -13.54 -3.88
CA GLN A 477 -2.05 -13.71 -4.26
C GLN A 477 -1.56 -15.11 -3.81
N LEU A 478 -1.57 -16.07 -4.75
CA LEU A 478 -1.16 -17.46 -4.53
C LEU A 478 0.31 -17.50 -4.15
N GLY A 479 0.59 -18.00 -2.95
CA GLY A 479 1.92 -18.08 -2.35
C GLY A 479 1.86 -18.06 -0.83
N TYR A 480 3.03 -18.00 -0.21
CA TYR A 480 3.19 -18.03 1.24
C TYR A 480 3.83 -16.75 1.77
N GLY A 481 3.38 -16.35 2.96
CA GLY A 481 3.88 -15.18 3.67
C GLY A 481 3.34 -15.19 5.10
N VAL A 482 3.81 -14.25 5.92
CA VAL A 482 3.38 -14.16 7.32
C VAL A 482 1.90 -13.70 7.36
N PRO A 483 0.98 -14.48 7.96
CA PRO A 483 -0.44 -14.14 7.99
C PRO A 483 -0.69 -12.77 8.63
N GLY A 484 -1.42 -11.90 7.92
CA GLY A 484 -1.77 -10.55 8.39
C GLY A 484 -0.68 -9.48 8.19
N TYR A 485 0.49 -9.85 7.66
CA TYR A 485 1.61 -8.95 7.37
C TYR A 485 1.98 -8.89 5.88
N THR A 486 1.39 -9.77 5.07
CA THR A 486 1.69 -9.91 3.65
C THR A 486 0.38 -10.09 2.87
N PRO A 487 0.39 -9.80 1.56
CA PRO A 487 -0.76 -10.08 0.69
C PRO A 487 -0.94 -11.58 0.35
N ALA A 488 0.01 -12.43 0.73
CA ALA A 488 0.00 -13.84 0.36
C ALA A 488 -1.24 -14.55 0.92
N ALA A 489 -1.91 -15.33 0.07
CA ALA A 489 -3.13 -16.06 0.39
C ALA A 489 -2.89 -17.28 1.31
N GLY A 490 -1.62 -17.61 1.62
CA GLY A 490 -1.23 -18.76 2.44
C GLY A 490 -1.46 -20.10 1.75
N ARG A 491 -1.59 -20.10 0.42
CA ARG A 491 -1.85 -21.26 -0.44
C ARG A 491 -1.33 -21.00 -1.84
N ILE A 492 -0.93 -22.05 -2.54
CA ILE A 492 -0.50 -21.97 -3.95
C ILE A 492 -1.55 -22.49 -4.93
N ASN A 493 -2.57 -23.19 -4.44
CA ASN A 493 -3.61 -23.81 -5.27
C ASN A 493 -4.91 -23.01 -5.19
N TRP A 494 -5.62 -22.90 -6.31
CA TRP A 494 -6.94 -22.30 -6.40
C TRP A 494 -7.81 -22.98 -7.46
N ARG A 495 -9.13 -22.91 -7.31
CA ARG A 495 -10.09 -23.46 -8.25
C ARG A 495 -11.12 -22.40 -8.64
N THR A 496 -11.47 -22.35 -9.91
CA THR A 496 -12.61 -21.55 -10.35
C THR A 496 -13.90 -22.08 -9.72
N ALA A 497 -14.94 -21.26 -9.69
CA ALA A 497 -16.29 -21.76 -9.42
C ALA A 497 -16.67 -22.85 -10.45
N GLY A 498 -17.38 -23.89 -10.00
CA GLY A 498 -17.79 -25.01 -10.86
C GLY A 498 -19.05 -24.73 -11.68
N ASP A 499 -19.79 -23.69 -11.32
CA ASP A 499 -21.08 -23.30 -11.89
C ASP A 499 -20.96 -22.17 -12.94
N LEU A 500 -19.75 -21.93 -13.45
CA LEU A 500 -19.53 -20.93 -14.49
C LEU A 500 -20.39 -21.23 -15.74
N PRO A 501 -21.14 -20.25 -16.26
CA PRO A 501 -21.87 -20.42 -17.52
C PRO A 501 -20.94 -20.75 -18.70
N PRO A 502 -21.45 -21.34 -19.79
CA PRO A 502 -20.68 -21.48 -21.01
C PRO A 502 -20.12 -20.14 -21.51
N GLY A 503 -18.87 -20.17 -21.99
CA GLY A 503 -18.21 -18.97 -22.50
C GLY A 503 -16.68 -19.04 -22.45
N THR A 504 -16.05 -18.01 -23.02
CA THR A 504 -14.60 -17.77 -22.90
C THR A 504 -14.34 -16.80 -21.75
N TYR A 505 -13.45 -17.20 -20.84
CA TYR A 505 -13.04 -16.44 -19.68
C TYR A 505 -11.59 -16.03 -19.84
N THR A 506 -11.30 -14.74 -19.66
CA THR A 506 -9.94 -14.18 -19.72
C THR A 506 -9.53 -13.67 -18.36
N TYR A 507 -8.25 -13.81 -18.03
CA TYR A 507 -7.69 -13.44 -16.74
C TYR A 507 -6.24 -12.96 -16.87
N PHE A 508 -5.75 -12.33 -15.80
CA PHE A 508 -4.39 -11.82 -15.70
C PHE A 508 -3.86 -11.91 -14.27
N CYS A 509 -2.56 -11.68 -14.11
CA CYS A 509 -1.93 -11.53 -12.81
C CYS A 509 -1.89 -10.05 -12.44
N ARG A 510 -2.55 -9.63 -11.35
CA ARG A 510 -2.43 -8.26 -10.81
C ARG A 510 -1.05 -7.91 -10.29
N VAL A 511 -0.23 -8.91 -9.94
CA VAL A 511 1.16 -8.71 -9.51
C VAL A 511 2.09 -8.56 -10.72
N HIS A 512 1.79 -9.26 -11.82
CA HIS A 512 2.55 -9.22 -13.07
C HIS A 512 1.60 -8.97 -14.23
N PRO A 513 1.17 -7.72 -14.44
CA PRO A 513 0.07 -7.45 -15.35
C PRO A 513 0.45 -7.57 -16.82
N PHE A 514 1.54 -8.24 -17.20
CA PHE A 514 1.78 -8.76 -18.56
C PHE A 514 1.29 -10.20 -18.74
N MET A 515 1.17 -10.98 -17.65
CA MET A 515 0.68 -12.36 -17.70
C MET A 515 -0.79 -12.38 -18.10
N ARG A 516 -1.14 -13.15 -19.13
CA ARG A 516 -2.49 -13.24 -19.67
C ARG A 516 -2.85 -14.68 -19.94
N GLY A 517 -4.03 -15.08 -19.47
CA GLY A 517 -4.55 -16.39 -19.77
C GLY A 517 -6.02 -16.37 -20.15
N ALA A 518 -6.47 -17.49 -20.71
CA ALA A 518 -7.88 -17.73 -20.96
C ALA A 518 -8.24 -19.21 -20.75
N PHE A 519 -9.52 -19.48 -20.50
CA PHE A 519 -10.10 -20.82 -20.54
C PHE A 519 -11.53 -20.75 -21.07
N ARG A 520 -12.11 -21.91 -21.38
CA ARG A 520 -13.49 -22.03 -21.85
C ARG A 520 -14.29 -22.99 -20.99
N VAL A 521 -15.55 -22.64 -20.78
CA VAL A 521 -16.55 -23.58 -20.29
C VAL A 521 -17.45 -23.98 -21.45
N LYS A 522 -17.56 -25.29 -21.70
CA LYS A 522 -18.40 -25.86 -22.77
C LYS A 522 -19.32 -26.95 -22.23
#